data_AF-A0A2D4QNV1-F1
#
_entry.id   AF-A0A2D4QNV1-F1
#
_cell.length_a   1.000
_cell.length_b   1.000
_cell.length_c   1.000
_cell.angle_alpha   90.00
_cell.angle_beta   90.00
_cell.angle_gamma   90.00
#
_symmetry.space_group_name_H-M   'P 1'
#
loop_
_entity.id
_entity.type
_entity.pdbx_description
1 polymer ?
#
loop_
_entity_poly.entity_id
_entity_poly.type
_entity_poly.pdbx_seq_one_letter_code
_entity_poly.pdbx_strand_id
1 'polypeptide(L)'
;MYKQTIRITAAQKSKSVNRDLLIPGDNFQCGFHMTQYTFAINLKDLGTDDLDLQTVGGWRSLNSVARYVKKTEERQRAHLGKLDDMI
;
A
#
# COMPACT_ATOMS: atom_id res chain seq x y z
N MET A 1 0.00 -9.70 5.02
CA MET A 1 -0.71 -8.70 5.85
C MET A 1 -1.95 -9.35 6.43
N TYR A 2 -2.16 -9.22 7.74
CA TYR A 2 -3.41 -9.61 8.41
C TYR A 2 -4.59 -8.79 7.87
N LYS A 3 -5.76 -9.42 7.65
CA LYS A 3 -6.99 -8.73 7.23
C LYS A 3 -7.57 -7.91 8.39
N GLN A 4 -7.02 -6.72 8.62
CA GLN A 4 -7.43 -5.78 9.68
C GLN A 4 -8.95 -5.47 9.64
N THR A 5 -9.52 -5.46 8.44
CA THR A 5 -10.97 -5.31 8.18
C THR A 5 -11.84 -6.31 8.93
N ILE A 6 -11.36 -7.56 9.13
CA ILE A 6 -12.11 -8.59 9.87
C ILE A 6 -12.22 -8.23 11.35
N ARG A 7 -11.14 -7.67 11.93
CA ARG A 7 -11.15 -7.18 13.32
C ARG A 7 -12.09 -6.00 13.50
N ILE A 8 -12.08 -5.06 12.53
CA ILE A 8 -12.95 -3.88 12.53
C ILE A 8 -14.43 -4.30 12.47
N THR A 9 -14.80 -5.20 11.56
CA THR A 9 -16.19 -5.66 11.43
C THR A 9 -16.65 -6.46 12.65
N ALA A 10 -15.78 -7.27 13.25
CA ALA A 10 -16.11 -8.01 14.46
C ALA A 10 -16.38 -7.07 15.65
N ALA A 11 -15.56 -6.03 15.82
CA ALA A 11 -15.76 -4.99 16.83
C ALA A 11 -17.08 -4.22 16.63
N GLN A 12 -17.40 -3.83 15.39
CA GLN A 12 -18.66 -3.15 15.06
C GLN A 12 -19.90 -3.99 15.32
N LYS A 13 -19.79 -5.31 15.17
CA LYS A 13 -20.92 -6.24 15.35
C LYS A 13 -20.99 -6.84 16.75
N SER A 14 -20.13 -6.43 17.68
CA SER A 14 -19.99 -7.02 19.01
C SER A 14 -19.85 -8.55 18.98
N LYS A 15 -19.14 -9.07 17.97
CA LYS A 15 -18.90 -10.51 17.78
C LYS A 15 -17.43 -10.83 18.03
N SER A 16 -17.16 -12.05 18.48
CA SER A 16 -15.80 -12.56 18.59
C SER A 16 -15.12 -12.63 17.21
N VAL A 17 -13.82 -12.33 17.18
CA VAL A 17 -13.03 -12.38 15.95
C VAL A 17 -12.81 -13.84 15.56
N ASN A 18 -13.32 -14.25 14.40
CA ASN A 18 -13.00 -15.56 13.82
C ASN A 18 -11.51 -15.55 13.40
N ARG A 19 -10.69 -16.33 14.13
CA ARG A 19 -9.24 -16.39 13.93
C ARG A 19 -8.84 -17.13 12.66
N ASP A 20 -9.65 -18.06 12.17
CA ASP A 20 -9.38 -18.83 10.95
C ASP A 20 -9.46 -17.92 9.72
N LEU A 21 -10.29 -16.88 9.77
CA LEU A 21 -10.36 -15.86 8.72
C LEU A 21 -9.23 -14.82 8.81
N LEU A 22 -8.51 -14.72 9.94
CA LEU A 22 -7.37 -13.81 10.09
C LEU A 22 -6.15 -14.29 9.33
N ILE A 23 -6.00 -15.62 9.21
CA ILE A 23 -4.95 -16.23 8.42
C ILE A 23 -5.45 -16.24 6.97
N PRO A 24 -4.76 -15.57 6.03
CA PRO A 24 -5.16 -15.65 4.63
C PRO A 24 -4.96 -17.10 4.18
N GLY A 25 -6.05 -17.86 4.11
CA GLY A 25 -6.09 -19.17 3.46
C GLY A 25 -5.57 -19.01 2.04
N ASP A 26 -4.37 -19.54 1.84
CA ASP A 26 -3.72 -19.89 0.58
C ASP A 26 -3.49 -18.75 -0.42
N ASN A 27 -3.89 -17.53 -0.08
CA ASN A 27 -3.82 -16.34 -0.92
C ASN A 27 -2.83 -15.33 -0.36
N PHE A 28 -1.62 -15.78 0.00
CA PHE A 28 -0.48 -14.88 0.03
C PHE A 28 -0.21 -14.44 -1.42
N GLN A 29 -1.01 -13.48 -1.91
CA GLN A 29 -0.82 -12.80 -3.20
C GLN A 29 0.41 -11.88 -3.14
N CYS A 30 1.51 -12.36 -2.57
CA CYS A 30 2.84 -11.85 -2.84
C CYS A 30 3.27 -12.35 -4.22
N GLY A 31 2.43 -12.08 -5.21
CA GLY A 31 2.69 -12.37 -6.62
C GLY A 31 3.24 -11.13 -7.32
N PHE A 32 3.43 -11.24 -8.63
CA PHE A 32 3.93 -10.19 -9.53
C PHE A 32 3.32 -8.81 -9.30
N HIS A 33 2.08 -8.72 -8.82
CA HIS A 33 1.42 -7.47 -8.48
C HIS A 33 2.13 -6.68 -7.37
N MET A 34 2.65 -7.34 -6.32
CA MET A 34 3.41 -6.68 -5.26
C MET A 34 4.79 -6.20 -5.76
N THR A 35 5.39 -6.93 -6.70
CA THR A 35 6.63 -6.51 -7.36
C THR A 35 6.39 -5.28 -8.24
N GLN A 36 5.33 -5.29 -9.05
CA GLN A 36 4.90 -4.14 -9.86
C GLN A 36 4.63 -2.92 -8.97
N TYR A 37 3.99 -3.12 -7.82
CA TYR A 37 3.73 -2.09 -6.81
C TYR A 37 5.04 -1.50 -6.25
N THR A 38 5.99 -2.35 -5.88
CA THR A 38 7.28 -1.92 -5.31
C THR A 38 8.12 -1.19 -6.35
N PHE A 39 8.14 -1.67 -7.59
CA PHE A 39 8.79 -1.02 -8.72
C PHE A 39 8.24 0.39 -8.97
N ALA A 40 6.91 0.54 -9.01
CA ALA A 40 6.25 1.82 -9.21
C ALA A 40 6.65 2.87 -8.16
N ILE A 41 6.65 2.45 -6.89
CA ILE A 41 7.03 3.32 -5.77
C ILE A 41 8.47 3.78 -5.89
N ASN A 42 9.40 2.87 -6.16
CA ASN A 42 10.80 3.22 -6.25
C ASN A 42 11.06 4.23 -7.38
N LEU A 43 10.41 4.05 -8.53
CA LEU A 43 10.49 5.01 -9.64
C LEU A 43 9.87 6.36 -9.26
N LYS A 44 8.73 6.36 -8.57
CA LYS A 44 8.10 7.61 -8.10
C LYS A 44 8.98 8.34 -7.09
N ASP A 45 9.60 7.62 -6.15
CA ASP A 45 10.52 8.18 -5.16
C ASP A 45 11.77 8.78 -5.83
N LEU A 46 12.17 8.29 -7.01
CA LEU A 46 13.24 8.84 -7.85
C LEU A 46 12.78 10.02 -8.74
N GLY A 47 11.52 10.44 -8.65
CA GLY A 47 10.99 11.60 -9.39
C GLY A 47 10.39 11.28 -10.75
N THR A 48 10.11 10.00 -11.06
CA THR A 48 9.46 9.62 -12.32
C THR A 48 8.06 10.22 -12.42
N ASP A 49 7.70 10.70 -13.61
CA ASP A 49 6.37 11.25 -13.89
C ASP A 49 5.28 10.17 -13.89
N ASP A 50 4.04 10.56 -13.59
CA ASP A 50 2.91 9.63 -13.55
C ASP A 50 2.58 9.04 -14.93
N LEU A 51 2.82 9.78 -16.01
CA LEU A 51 2.60 9.31 -17.38
C LEU A 51 3.62 8.23 -17.78
N ASP A 52 4.88 8.42 -17.38
CA ASP A 52 5.96 7.47 -17.59
C ASP A 52 5.72 6.19 -16.79
N LEU A 53 5.31 6.34 -15.53
CA LEU A 53 4.89 5.21 -14.70
C LEU A 53 3.74 4.45 -15.35
N GLN A 54 2.71 5.15 -15.82
CA GLN A 54 1.58 4.54 -16.51
C GLN A 54 2.04 3.70 -17.71
N THR A 55 2.93 4.25 -18.52
CA THR A 55 3.45 3.62 -19.73
C THR A 55 4.30 2.39 -19.41
N VAL A 56 5.28 2.54 -18.51
CA VAL A 56 6.25 1.47 -18.19
C VAL A 56 5.61 0.33 -17.40
N GLY A 57 4.70 0.63 -16.48
CA GLY A 57 4.03 -0.41 -15.68
C GLY A 57 2.68 -0.86 -16.23
N GLY A 58 2.23 -0.34 -17.37
CA GLY A 58 1.03 -0.82 -18.07
C GLY A 58 -0.29 -0.52 -17.36
N TRP A 59 -0.37 0.59 -16.62
CA TRP A 59 -1.62 0.97 -15.95
C TRP A 59 -2.64 1.53 -16.96
N ARG A 60 -3.89 1.09 -16.84
CA ARG A 60 -4.98 1.54 -17.72
C ARG A 60 -5.46 2.96 -17.42
N SER A 61 -5.09 3.53 -16.27
CA SER A 61 -5.48 4.88 -15.88
C SER A 61 -4.47 5.52 -14.92
N LEU A 62 -4.32 6.83 -15.03
CA LEU A 62 -3.54 7.65 -14.09
C LEU A 62 -4.11 7.57 -12.66
N ASN A 63 -5.42 7.41 -12.51
CA ASN A 63 -6.05 7.20 -11.19
C ASN A 63 -5.51 5.95 -10.46
N SER A 64 -5.04 4.94 -11.20
CA SER A 64 -4.41 3.76 -10.60
C SER A 64 -2.99 4.08 -10.12
N VAL A 65 -2.26 4.91 -10.86
CA VAL A 65 -0.90 5.37 -10.54
C VAL A 65 -0.89 6.34 -9.35
N ALA A 66 -1.87 7.24 -9.27
CA ALA A 66 -2.02 8.24 -8.21
C ALA A 66 -2.07 7.63 -6.78
N ARG A 67 -2.48 6.36 -6.67
CA ARG A 67 -2.48 5.64 -5.39
C ARG A 67 -1.08 5.44 -4.82
N TYR A 68 -0.04 5.45 -5.66
CA TYR A 68 1.36 5.32 -5.23
C TYR A 68 1.92 6.66 -4.74
N VAL A 69 1.57 7.77 -5.39
CA VAL A 69 1.97 9.14 -5.00
C VAL A 69 1.59 9.42 -3.55
N LYS A 70 0.33 9.15 -3.19
CA LYS A 70 -0.16 9.36 -1.81
C LYS A 70 0.66 8.60 -0.76
N LYS A 71 1.13 7.39 -1.09
CA LYS A 71 1.95 6.59 -0.17
C LYS A 71 3.37 7.14 -0.04
N THR A 72 3.93 7.70 -1.11
CA THR A 72 5.24 8.36 -1.07
C THR A 72 5.19 9.61 -0.18
N GLU A 73 4.18 10.46 -0.34
CA GLU A 73 4.00 11.67 0.48
C GLU A 73 3.78 11.35 1.97
N GLU A 74 2.98 10.33 2.27
CA GLU A 74 2.79 9.84 3.65
C GLU A 74 4.12 9.35 4.25
N ARG A 75 4.93 8.63 3.47
CA ARG A 75 6.23 8.11 3.91
C ARG A 75 7.24 9.25 4.12
N GLN A 76 7.29 10.22 3.22
CA GLN A 76 8.14 11.41 3.34
C GLN A 76 7.78 12.21 4.60
N ARG A 77 6.48 12.49 4.83
CA ARG A 77 6.03 13.16 6.07
C ARG A 77 6.40 12.39 7.33
N ALA A 78 6.25 11.06 7.33
CA ALA A 78 6.66 10.23 8.45
C ALA A 78 8.18 10.22 8.68
N HIS A 79 8.99 10.40 7.63
CA HIS A 79 10.44 10.57 7.76
C HIS A 79 10.81 11.93 8.31
N LEU A 80 10.18 13.00 7.82
CA LEU A 80 10.41 14.36 8.31
C LEU A 80 10.04 14.51 9.78
N GLY A 81 8.90 13.95 10.22
CA GLY A 81 8.52 13.99 11.64
C GLY A 81 9.54 13.30 12.56
N LYS A 82 10.24 12.26 12.08
CA LYS A 82 11.32 11.62 12.85
C LYS A 82 12.58 12.47 12.92
N LEU A 83 12.85 13.29 11.91
CA LEU A 83 13.97 14.22 11.92
C LEU A 83 13.69 15.40 12.86
N ASP A 84 12.46 15.90 12.89
CA ASP A 84 12.04 16.94 13.82
C ASP A 84 12.15 16.49 15.29
N ASP A 85 11.81 15.23 15.60
CA ASP A 85 11.98 14.66 16.95
C ASP A 85 13.46 14.46 17.37
N MET A 86 14.41 14.61 16.43
CA MET A 86 15.86 14.43 16.67
C MET A 86 16.62 15.74 16.86
N ILE A 87 15.99 16.90 16.63
CA ILE A 87 16.58 18.26 16.76
C ILE A 87 16.03 18.92 18.03
#